data_AF-A0A367JND9-F1
#
_entry.id   AF-A0A367JND9-F1
#
_cell.length_a   1.000
_cell.length_b   1.000
_cell.length_c   1.000
_cell.angle_alpha   90.00
_cell.angle_beta   90.00
_cell.angle_gamma   90.00
#
_symmetry.space_group_name_H-M   'P 1'
#
loop_
_entity.id
_entity.type
_entity.pdbx_description
1 polymer ?
#
loop_
_entity_poly.entity_id
_entity_poly.type
_entity_poly.pdbx_seq_one_letter_code
_entity_poly.pdbx_strand_id
1 'polypeptide(L)'
;MATSEKHTTAQSSSYSINSHSPTSEYNSNKLGRSSHTFEAMDRMEQANSREDEKNGKVKNKLKQLYTRFTKSSLLIFWILFTGFLIASYVLQIPKGYDQELLILGLLYLYTSLFLLFCYVPTTVVTKPWNFTVHSISEFLCKRFSHRIRTIFWTSFVIAVIVATVFAFPEKEESPRIRRLISVFGFFIIIVCIYISSKHRSAIQWNTISTAIFMQFILALFVFQTSVGNDIFQWMATFAEGFLGYSWFGTSFVFGDAVANSGVVAVTIFPPIIFFAAVVQMLYYVGAIQFLLRKVSVACAALLKVTGAEAVVVVASPFLGASENALLIEPLLKDCTKSEIHQILTCGFATISGSTLYAYIEMGVS
;
A
#
# COMPACT_ATOMS: atom_id res chain seq x y z
N MET A 1 -46.54 39.07 54.05
CA MET A 1 -45.39 38.49 53.31
C MET A 1 -45.17 39.39 52.09
N ALA A 2 -44.44 40.49 52.27
CA ALA A 2 -43.01 40.63 51.90
C ALA A 2 -42.84 40.65 50.36
N THR A 3 -42.80 41.84 49.72
CA THR A 3 -41.60 42.54 49.17
C THR A 3 -40.95 41.79 47.99
N SER A 4 -40.58 42.32 46.82
CA SER A 4 -39.94 43.60 46.48
C SER A 4 -39.88 43.78 44.95
N GLU A 5 -39.88 45.03 44.48
CA GLU A 5 -39.39 45.49 43.17
C GLU A 5 -37.89 45.14 42.94
N LYS A 6 -37.46 45.02 41.66
CA LYS A 6 -36.46 45.91 40.99
C LYS A 6 -35.85 45.32 39.70
N HIS A 7 -36.09 46.03 38.61
CA HIS A 7 -35.22 46.48 37.51
C HIS A 7 -33.77 45.96 37.28
N THR A 8 -33.46 45.81 35.96
CA THR A 8 -32.16 46.04 35.25
C THR A 8 -31.15 44.87 35.29
N THR A 9 -30.66 44.31 34.18
CA THR A 9 -29.62 44.89 33.29
C THR A 9 -29.50 44.08 32.00
N ALA A 10 -29.22 44.76 30.88
CA ALA A 10 -28.81 44.17 29.61
C ALA A 10 -27.49 43.39 29.75
N GLN A 11 -27.39 42.22 29.10
CA GLN A 11 -26.11 41.67 28.67
C GLN A 11 -26.25 41.02 27.30
N SER A 12 -25.69 41.73 26.33
CA SER A 12 -25.29 41.23 25.02
C SER A 12 -24.39 40.00 25.17
N SER A 13 -24.89 38.83 24.80
CA SER A 13 -24.02 37.69 24.48
C SER A 13 -23.86 37.63 22.97
N SER A 14 -22.78 38.27 22.54
CA SER A 14 -22.18 38.18 21.21
C SER A 14 -22.12 36.73 20.75
N TYR A 15 -22.80 36.45 19.62
CA TYR A 15 -22.52 35.30 18.78
C TYR A 15 -21.07 35.42 18.28
N SER A 16 -20.14 34.77 18.96
CA SER A 16 -18.82 34.48 18.41
C SER A 16 -18.99 33.39 17.35
N ILE A 17 -19.06 33.81 16.09
CA ILE A 17 -18.88 32.93 14.94
C ILE A 17 -17.41 32.46 15.01
N ASN A 18 -17.16 31.36 15.72
CA ASN A 18 -15.91 30.62 15.63
C ASN A 18 -15.85 30.00 14.23
N SER A 19 -15.17 30.68 13.32
CA SER A 19 -14.84 30.20 11.98
C SER A 19 -13.74 29.13 12.03
N HIS A 20 -13.98 28.03 12.73
CA HIS A 20 -13.16 26.83 12.59
C HIS A 20 -13.80 25.94 11.51
N SER A 21 -13.12 25.82 10.38
CA SER A 21 -13.57 24.96 9.28
C SER A 21 -13.71 23.51 9.76
N PRO A 22 -14.85 22.81 9.53
CA PRO A 22 -15.06 21.42 9.97
C PRO A 22 -14.02 20.44 9.39
N THR A 23 -13.37 20.80 8.28
CA THR A 23 -12.26 20.07 7.66
C THR A 23 -10.96 20.08 8.46
N SER A 24 -10.72 21.11 9.29
CA SER A 24 -9.50 21.20 10.12
C SER A 24 -9.56 20.24 11.30
N GLU A 25 -10.70 20.21 11.99
CA GLU A 25 -10.97 19.34 13.14
C GLU A 25 -11.10 17.86 12.72
N TYR A 26 -11.68 17.61 11.54
CA TYR A 26 -11.69 16.29 10.92
C TYR A 26 -10.26 15.78 10.60
N ASN A 27 -9.38 16.63 10.06
CA ASN A 27 -8.01 16.23 9.71
C ASN A 27 -7.09 16.08 10.94
N SER A 28 -7.27 16.90 11.99
CA SER A 28 -6.52 16.73 13.25
C SER A 28 -6.93 15.44 13.97
N ASN A 29 -8.23 15.12 13.98
CA ASN A 29 -8.73 13.83 14.50
C ASN A 29 -8.22 12.64 13.67
N LYS A 30 -8.11 12.78 12.34
CA LYS A 30 -7.57 11.74 11.44
C LYS A 30 -6.08 11.44 11.70
N LEU A 31 -5.28 12.49 11.95
CA LEU A 31 -3.85 12.36 12.25
C LEU A 31 -3.58 11.76 13.64
N GLY A 32 -4.36 12.18 14.66
CA GLY A 32 -4.29 11.56 16.01
C GLY A 32 -4.75 10.10 16.02
N ARG A 33 -5.75 9.76 15.20
CA ARG A 33 -6.25 8.38 15.04
C ARG A 33 -5.26 7.49 14.30
N SER A 34 -4.48 8.04 13.35
CA SER A 34 -3.35 7.33 12.71
C SER A 34 -2.32 6.84 13.73
N SER A 35 -1.93 7.67 14.69
CA SER A 35 -1.01 7.27 15.77
C SER A 35 -1.59 6.14 16.62
N HIS A 36 -2.89 6.23 16.95
CA HIS A 36 -3.61 5.17 17.64
C HIS A 36 -3.76 3.88 16.80
N THR A 37 -3.82 3.96 15.46
CA THR A 37 -3.83 2.77 14.58
C THR A 37 -2.50 2.03 14.61
N PHE A 38 -1.38 2.76 14.57
CA PHE A 38 -0.05 2.15 14.71
C PHE A 38 0.16 1.58 16.12
N GLU A 39 -0.36 2.24 17.16
CA GLU A 39 -0.41 1.69 18.52
C GLU A 39 -1.37 0.50 18.65
N ALA A 40 -2.45 0.44 17.87
CA ALA A 40 -3.37 -0.69 17.85
C ALA A 40 -2.75 -1.90 17.16
N MET A 41 -1.99 -1.69 16.07
CA MET A 41 -1.13 -2.71 15.46
C MET A 41 -0.06 -3.20 16.45
N ASP A 42 0.65 -2.30 17.15
CA ASP A 42 1.60 -2.67 18.20
C ASP A 42 0.88 -3.39 19.38
N ARG A 43 -0.37 -3.03 19.70
CA ARG A 43 -1.18 -3.70 20.73
C ARG A 43 -1.70 -5.07 20.28
N MET A 44 -1.95 -5.29 18.99
CA MET A 44 -2.29 -6.59 18.42
C MET A 44 -1.08 -7.51 18.39
N GLU A 45 0.10 -6.96 18.06
CA GLU A 45 1.38 -7.65 18.21
C GLU A 45 1.61 -8.06 19.66
N GLN A 46 1.29 -7.17 20.62
CA GLN A 46 1.31 -7.50 22.05
C GLN A 46 0.18 -8.44 22.49
N ALA A 47 -0.99 -8.44 21.86
CA ALA A 47 -2.12 -9.30 22.24
C ALA A 47 -1.91 -10.74 21.78
N ASN A 48 -1.42 -10.96 20.55
CA ASN A 48 -0.93 -12.26 20.09
C ASN A 48 0.24 -12.73 20.97
N SER A 49 1.12 -11.82 21.39
CA SER A 49 2.20 -12.12 22.34
C SER A 49 1.71 -12.43 23.76
N ARG A 50 0.53 -11.94 24.18
CA ARG A 50 -0.07 -12.15 25.52
C ARG A 50 -0.75 -13.51 25.65
N GLU A 51 -1.29 -14.07 24.58
CA GLU A 51 -1.72 -15.48 24.57
C GLU A 51 -0.53 -16.43 24.78
N ASP A 52 0.63 -16.10 24.20
CA ASP A 52 1.90 -16.79 24.45
C ASP A 52 2.49 -16.55 25.86
N GLU A 53 2.14 -15.43 26.50
CA GLU A 53 2.74 -14.97 27.77
C GLU A 53 2.21 -15.71 29.01
N LYS A 54 1.00 -16.29 28.94
CA LYS A 54 0.46 -17.15 30.02
C LYS A 54 1.31 -18.40 30.28
N ASN A 55 2.12 -18.83 29.31
CA ASN A 55 3.01 -20.00 29.39
C ASN A 55 4.47 -19.65 29.76
N GLY A 56 4.79 -18.39 30.10
CA GLY A 56 6.10 -17.82 29.79
C GLY A 56 7.03 -17.34 30.91
N LYS A 57 6.75 -17.51 32.21
CA LYS A 57 7.60 -16.90 33.26
C LYS A 57 9.06 -17.42 33.29
N VAL A 58 9.31 -18.66 32.82
CA VAL A 58 10.68 -19.21 32.65
C VAL A 58 11.30 -18.81 31.29
N LYS A 59 10.47 -18.53 30.27
CA LYS A 59 10.92 -18.17 28.91
C LYS A 59 11.53 -16.75 28.82
N ASN A 60 11.29 -15.84 29.75
CA ASN A 60 11.70 -14.42 29.59
C ASN A 60 13.22 -14.17 29.55
N LYS A 61 14.03 -14.91 30.31
CA LYS A 61 15.50 -14.78 30.23
C LYS A 61 16.06 -15.41 28.95
N LEU A 62 15.52 -16.56 28.55
CA LEU A 62 15.86 -17.23 27.29
C LEU A 62 15.38 -16.42 26.08
N LYS A 63 14.22 -15.75 26.13
CA LYS A 63 13.66 -14.90 25.07
C LYS A 63 14.46 -13.60 24.89
N GLN A 64 14.98 -13.02 25.97
CA GLN A 64 15.91 -11.88 25.91
C GLN A 64 17.30 -12.27 25.41
N LEU A 65 17.82 -13.42 25.83
CA LEU A 65 19.07 -13.95 25.27
C LEU A 65 18.88 -14.32 23.80
N TYR A 66 17.78 -14.99 23.47
CA TYR A 66 17.36 -15.38 22.12
C TYR A 66 17.24 -14.15 21.25
N THR A 67 16.41 -13.14 21.54
CA THR A 67 16.27 -11.93 20.71
C THR A 67 17.56 -11.14 20.49
N ARG A 68 18.49 -11.14 21.46
CA ARG A 68 19.82 -10.53 21.31
C ARG A 68 20.73 -11.40 20.42
N PHE A 69 20.66 -12.73 20.57
CA PHE A 69 21.32 -13.69 19.69
C PHE A 69 20.69 -13.73 18.30
N THR A 70 19.38 -13.51 18.13
CA THR A 70 18.67 -13.57 16.85
C THR A 70 19.08 -12.40 15.96
N LYS A 71 19.27 -11.20 16.53
CA LYS A 71 19.74 -10.03 15.76
C LYS A 71 21.19 -10.21 15.29
N SER A 72 22.07 -10.73 16.16
CA SER A 72 23.45 -11.03 15.80
C SER A 72 23.55 -12.24 14.87
N SER A 73 22.72 -13.27 15.05
CA SER A 73 22.67 -14.45 14.19
C SER A 73 22.06 -14.14 12.83
N LEU A 74 21.10 -13.22 12.73
CA LEU A 74 20.60 -12.73 11.45
C LEU A 74 21.69 -12.00 10.67
N LEU A 75 22.54 -11.24 11.36
CA LEU A 75 23.65 -10.51 10.74
C LEU A 75 24.76 -11.46 10.29
N ILE A 76 25.07 -12.49 11.09
CA ILE A 76 26.00 -13.57 10.69
C ILE A 76 25.43 -14.39 9.54
N PHE A 77 24.14 -14.74 9.57
CA PHE A 77 23.45 -15.42 8.49
C PHE A 77 23.43 -14.56 7.22
N TRP A 78 23.22 -13.26 7.36
CA TRP A 78 23.31 -12.31 6.26
C TRP A 78 24.72 -12.30 5.66
N ILE A 79 25.78 -12.19 6.46
CA ILE A 79 27.17 -12.24 5.95
C ILE A 79 27.48 -13.59 5.28
N LEU A 80 27.01 -14.71 5.83
CA LEU A 80 27.19 -16.02 5.20
C LEU A 80 26.42 -16.11 3.87
N PHE A 81 25.21 -15.55 3.84
CA PHE A 81 24.37 -15.51 2.65
C PHE A 81 24.92 -14.53 1.60
N THR A 82 25.49 -13.39 2.01
CA THR A 82 26.20 -12.44 1.11
C THR A 82 27.40 -13.14 0.48
N GLY A 83 28.19 -13.87 1.27
CA GLY A 83 29.35 -14.62 0.81
C GLY A 83 28.98 -15.75 -0.16
N PHE A 84 27.92 -16.50 0.14
CA PHE A 84 27.38 -17.53 -0.75
C PHE A 84 26.90 -16.96 -2.09
N LEU A 85 26.23 -15.80 -2.06
CA LEU A 85 25.72 -15.13 -3.25
C LEU A 85 26.84 -14.60 -4.13
N ILE A 86 27.86 -13.96 -3.53
CA ILE A 86 29.06 -13.52 -4.24
C ILE A 86 29.77 -14.72 -4.88
N ALA A 87 29.92 -15.83 -4.15
CA ALA A 87 30.51 -17.05 -4.69
C ALA A 87 29.68 -17.64 -5.86
N SER A 88 28.36 -17.64 -5.75
CA SER A 88 27.45 -18.08 -6.82
C SER A 88 27.60 -17.19 -8.06
N TYR A 89 27.62 -15.86 -7.91
CA TYR A 89 27.83 -14.94 -9.03
C TYR A 89 29.19 -15.15 -9.70
N VAL A 90 30.26 -15.30 -8.91
CA VAL A 90 31.63 -15.47 -9.42
C VAL A 90 31.81 -16.80 -10.17
N LEU A 91 31.15 -17.88 -9.74
CA LEU A 91 31.22 -19.18 -10.40
C LEU A 91 30.37 -19.27 -11.68
N GLN A 92 29.32 -18.44 -11.82
CA GLN A 92 28.41 -18.45 -12.98
C GLN A 92 28.74 -17.42 -14.08
N ILE A 93 29.75 -16.56 -13.89
CA ILE A 93 30.25 -15.61 -14.91
C ILE A 93 30.46 -16.25 -16.30
N PRO A 94 30.89 -17.53 -16.47
CA PRO A 94 31.06 -18.11 -17.80
C PRO A 94 29.83 -18.79 -18.41
N LYS A 95 28.66 -18.87 -17.75
CA LYS A 95 27.50 -19.67 -18.24
C LYS A 95 26.27 -18.87 -18.70
N GLY A 96 26.26 -17.55 -18.53
CA GLY A 96 25.10 -16.71 -18.86
C GLY A 96 24.17 -16.48 -17.66
N TYR A 97 23.25 -15.53 -17.82
CA TYR A 97 22.32 -15.09 -16.78
C TYR A 97 21.19 -16.12 -16.59
N ASP A 98 21.22 -16.90 -15.52
CA ASP A 98 20.13 -17.82 -15.15
C ASP A 98 19.05 -17.10 -14.30
N GLN A 99 17.76 -17.39 -14.56
CA GLN A 99 16.63 -16.87 -13.76
C GLN A 99 16.72 -17.25 -12.27
N GLU A 100 17.34 -18.38 -11.94
CA GLU A 100 17.52 -18.85 -10.55
C GLU A 100 18.43 -17.93 -9.73
N LEU A 101 19.46 -17.35 -10.35
CA LEU A 101 20.39 -16.43 -9.71
C LEU A 101 19.72 -15.10 -9.34
N LEU A 102 18.72 -14.73 -10.13
CA LEU A 102 17.91 -13.54 -9.94
C LEU A 102 16.95 -13.70 -8.77
N ILE A 103 16.36 -14.89 -8.60
CA ILE A 103 15.53 -15.24 -7.43
C ILE A 103 16.39 -15.20 -6.15
N LEU A 104 17.59 -15.77 -6.20
CA LEU A 104 18.56 -15.69 -5.10
C LEU A 104 18.97 -14.24 -4.79
N GLY A 105 19.18 -13.44 -5.83
CA GLY A 105 19.40 -12.00 -5.74
C GLY A 105 18.22 -11.25 -5.12
N LEU A 106 16.98 -11.65 -5.40
CA LEU A 106 15.79 -11.06 -4.81
C LEU A 106 15.63 -11.40 -3.34
N LEU A 107 15.82 -12.68 -3.01
CA LEU A 107 15.76 -13.15 -1.63
C LEU A 107 16.82 -12.43 -0.78
N TYR A 108 17.99 -12.20 -1.39
CA TYR A 108 19.05 -11.42 -0.79
C TYR A 108 18.73 -9.94 -0.67
N LEU A 109 18.21 -9.31 -1.73
CA LEU A 109 17.79 -7.91 -1.72
C LEU A 109 16.72 -7.72 -0.64
N TYR A 110 15.74 -8.62 -0.57
CA TYR A 110 14.70 -8.65 0.45
C TYR A 110 15.31 -8.81 1.85
N THR A 111 16.18 -9.80 2.07
CA THR A 111 16.82 -10.03 3.39
C THR A 111 17.72 -8.86 3.80
N SER A 112 18.43 -8.26 2.83
CA SER A 112 19.29 -7.09 3.01
C SER A 112 18.48 -5.83 3.30
N LEU A 113 17.38 -5.60 2.58
CA LEU A 113 16.46 -4.48 2.82
C LEU A 113 15.74 -4.67 4.16
N PHE A 114 15.34 -5.89 4.50
CA PHE A 114 14.74 -6.23 5.78
C PHE A 114 15.68 -5.90 6.94
N LEU A 115 16.95 -6.31 6.85
CA LEU A 115 18.00 -5.98 7.82
C LEU A 115 18.30 -4.47 7.87
N LEU A 116 18.44 -3.85 6.71
CA LEU A 116 18.73 -2.42 6.58
C LEU A 116 17.61 -1.57 7.17
N PHE A 117 16.34 -1.88 6.90
CA PHE A 117 15.20 -1.16 7.47
C PHE A 117 14.86 -1.55 8.91
N CYS A 118 15.34 -2.69 9.40
CA CYS A 118 15.32 -3.04 10.83
C CYS A 118 16.36 -2.21 11.61
N TYR A 119 17.51 -1.92 11.00
CA TYR A 119 18.62 -1.20 11.64
C TYR A 119 18.55 0.32 11.43
N VAL A 120 18.01 0.78 10.30
CA VAL A 120 17.74 2.19 10.01
C VAL A 120 16.31 2.53 10.45
N PRO A 121 16.14 3.34 11.52
CA PRO A 121 14.81 3.77 11.92
C PRO A 121 14.19 4.63 10.80
N THR A 122 12.87 4.48 10.58
CA THR A 122 12.12 5.21 9.54
C THR A 122 12.23 6.72 9.65
N THR A 123 12.71 7.23 10.80
CA THR A 123 13.03 8.65 11.05
C THR A 123 13.95 9.25 10.00
N VAL A 124 14.79 8.47 9.32
CA VAL A 124 15.65 8.99 8.24
C VAL A 124 14.83 9.45 7.02
N VAL A 125 13.70 8.79 6.73
CA VAL A 125 12.82 9.15 5.62
C VAL A 125 11.70 10.07 6.08
N THR A 126 11.05 9.77 7.22
CA THR A 126 9.89 10.55 7.69
C THR A 126 10.25 11.94 8.21
N LYS A 127 11.43 12.18 8.79
CA LYS A 127 11.81 13.52 9.27
C LYS A 127 12.06 14.53 8.15
N PRO A 128 12.92 14.26 7.14
CA PRO A 128 13.13 15.22 6.05
C PRO A 128 11.88 15.36 5.18
N TRP A 129 11.08 14.30 5.02
CA TRP A 129 9.81 14.35 4.31
C TRP A 129 8.77 15.20 5.04
N ASN A 130 8.55 14.97 6.34
CA ASN A 130 7.65 15.82 7.12
C ASN A 130 8.15 17.26 7.17
N PHE A 131 9.47 17.50 7.19
CA PHE A 131 10.02 18.84 7.13
C PHE A 131 9.73 19.53 5.79
N THR A 132 10.00 18.88 4.66
CA THR A 132 9.69 19.44 3.32
C THR A 132 8.19 19.65 3.14
N VAL A 133 7.37 18.68 3.54
CA VAL A 133 5.91 18.81 3.51
C VAL A 133 5.43 19.93 4.43
N HIS A 134 5.98 20.07 5.64
CA HIS A 134 5.60 21.14 6.57
C HIS A 134 6.02 22.50 6.03
N SER A 135 7.25 22.65 5.52
CA SER A 135 7.75 23.90 4.94
C SER A 135 6.94 24.33 3.71
N ILE A 136 6.66 23.40 2.79
CA ILE A 136 5.81 23.67 1.61
C ILE A 136 4.37 23.94 2.04
N SER A 137 3.85 23.18 3.00
CA SER A 137 2.48 23.35 3.48
C SER A 137 2.29 24.65 4.25
N GLU A 138 3.26 25.12 5.04
CA GLU A 138 3.19 26.40 5.74
C GLU A 138 3.23 27.56 4.76
N PHE A 139 4.10 27.48 3.75
CA PHE A 139 4.19 28.50 2.71
C PHE A 139 2.87 28.61 1.92
N LEU A 140 2.25 27.48 1.57
CA LEU A 140 0.98 27.42 0.86
C LEU A 140 -0.24 27.72 1.77
N CYS A 141 -0.24 27.25 3.02
CA CYS A 141 -1.33 27.45 3.99
C CYS A 141 -1.44 28.89 4.46
N LYS A 142 -0.31 29.58 4.67
CA LYS A 142 -0.32 30.98 5.14
C LYS A 142 -0.83 31.95 4.08
N ARG A 143 -0.76 31.57 2.79
CA ARG A 143 -1.11 32.46 1.67
C ARG A 143 -2.49 32.22 1.06
N PHE A 144 -3.06 31.00 1.16
CA PHE A 144 -4.30 30.66 0.48
C PHE A 144 -5.27 29.80 1.31
N SER A 145 -6.56 30.15 1.20
CA SER A 145 -7.68 29.40 1.81
C SER A 145 -7.74 27.95 1.30
N HIS A 146 -8.25 27.03 2.14
CA HIS A 146 -8.28 25.58 1.87
C HIS A 146 -8.94 25.24 0.52
N ARG A 147 -10.03 25.93 0.16
CA ARG A 147 -10.75 25.71 -1.11
C ARG A 147 -9.94 26.12 -2.34
N ILE A 148 -9.22 27.24 -2.24
CA ILE A 148 -8.39 27.75 -3.33
C ILE A 148 -7.24 26.76 -3.58
N ARG A 149 -6.60 26.27 -2.51
CA ARG A 149 -5.53 25.28 -2.62
C ARG A 149 -5.99 23.99 -3.29
N THR A 150 -7.19 23.48 -2.96
CA THR A 150 -7.71 22.28 -3.62
C THR A 150 -7.99 22.51 -5.10
N ILE A 151 -8.55 23.68 -5.47
CA ILE A 151 -8.81 24.01 -6.87
C ILE A 151 -7.52 24.13 -7.67
N PHE A 152 -6.50 24.79 -7.13
CA PHE A 152 -5.19 24.88 -7.79
C PHE A 152 -4.55 23.51 -7.97
N TRP A 153 -4.60 22.64 -6.96
CA TRP A 153 -4.03 21.29 -7.07
C TRP A 153 -4.77 20.43 -8.09
N THR A 154 -6.11 20.43 -8.05
CA THR A 154 -6.92 19.70 -9.04
C THR A 154 -6.69 20.24 -10.45
N SER A 155 -6.63 21.57 -10.62
CA SER A 155 -6.34 22.22 -11.90
C SER A 155 -4.96 21.84 -12.43
N PHE A 156 -3.94 21.82 -11.56
CA PHE A 156 -2.60 21.36 -11.92
C PHE A 156 -2.60 19.91 -12.42
N VAL A 157 -3.26 19.00 -11.72
CA VAL A 157 -3.35 17.59 -12.13
C VAL A 157 -4.06 17.46 -13.49
N ILE A 158 -5.16 18.17 -13.70
CA ILE A 158 -5.88 18.18 -14.98
C ILE A 158 -5.00 18.75 -16.09
N ALA A 159 -4.30 19.86 -15.83
CA ALA A 159 -3.40 20.49 -16.79
C ALA A 159 -2.26 19.54 -17.19
N VAL A 160 -1.70 18.79 -16.24
CA VAL A 160 -0.68 17.77 -16.54
C VAL A 160 -1.26 16.68 -17.45
N ILE A 161 -2.42 16.11 -17.12
CA ILE A 161 -3.05 15.06 -17.95
C ILE A 161 -3.32 15.57 -19.36
N VAL A 162 -3.90 16.76 -19.50
CA VAL A 162 -4.22 17.37 -20.79
C VAL A 162 -2.94 17.69 -21.57
N ALA A 163 -1.93 18.27 -20.92
CA ALA A 163 -0.64 18.54 -21.55
C ALA A 163 0.00 17.25 -22.08
N THR A 164 -0.06 16.16 -21.32
CA THR A 164 0.44 14.85 -21.75
C THR A 164 -0.29 14.32 -23.00
N VAL A 165 -1.60 14.52 -23.11
CA VAL A 165 -2.38 14.09 -24.30
C VAL A 165 -1.89 14.79 -25.58
N PHE A 166 -1.55 16.07 -25.49
CA PHE A 166 -1.12 16.87 -26.64
C PHE A 166 0.40 16.83 -26.90
N ALA A 167 1.22 16.64 -25.86
CA ALA A 167 2.67 16.65 -25.96
C ALA A 167 3.23 15.44 -26.71
N PHE A 168 2.59 14.28 -26.62
CA PHE A 168 3.10 13.06 -27.26
C PHE A 168 2.77 13.01 -28.75
N PRO A 169 3.75 12.61 -29.60
CA PRO A 169 3.55 12.50 -31.03
C PRO A 169 2.39 11.55 -31.36
N GLU A 170 1.72 11.83 -32.47
CA GLU A 170 0.64 10.98 -32.97
C GLU A 170 1.24 9.67 -33.48
N LYS A 171 0.70 8.54 -33.01
CA LYS A 171 0.96 7.22 -33.58
C LYS A 171 -0.31 6.79 -34.32
N GLU A 172 -0.19 6.02 -35.40
CA GLU A 172 -1.34 5.57 -36.21
C GLU A 172 -2.41 4.85 -35.36
N GLU A 173 -1.98 4.12 -34.32
CA GLU A 173 -2.87 3.41 -33.38
C GLU A 173 -3.53 4.32 -32.34
N SER A 174 -2.99 5.52 -32.08
CA SER A 174 -3.47 6.43 -31.03
C SER A 174 -3.61 7.89 -31.51
N PRO A 175 -4.54 8.19 -32.44
CA PRO A 175 -4.85 9.56 -32.83
C PRO A 175 -5.29 10.40 -31.62
N ARG A 176 -4.99 11.71 -31.64
CA ARG A 176 -5.31 12.64 -30.54
C ARG A 176 -6.78 12.61 -30.12
N ILE A 177 -7.67 12.41 -31.08
CA ILE A 177 -9.12 12.31 -30.85
C ILE A 177 -9.45 11.14 -29.91
N ARG A 178 -8.84 9.96 -30.10
CA ARG A 178 -9.06 8.81 -29.22
C ARG A 178 -8.55 9.06 -27.80
N ARG A 179 -7.40 9.73 -27.66
CA ARG A 179 -6.86 10.12 -26.35
C ARG A 179 -7.79 11.09 -25.62
N LEU A 180 -8.38 12.04 -26.34
CA LEU A 180 -9.34 12.99 -25.79
C LEU A 180 -10.65 12.30 -25.36
N ILE A 181 -11.12 11.31 -26.14
CA ILE A 181 -12.26 10.45 -25.76
C ILE A 181 -11.96 9.71 -24.46
N SER A 182 -10.75 9.17 -24.26
CA SER A 182 -10.37 8.51 -23.01
C SER A 182 -10.39 9.47 -21.81
N VAL A 183 -9.88 10.70 -21.97
CA VAL A 183 -9.95 11.72 -20.90
C VAL A 183 -11.40 12.10 -20.58
N PHE A 184 -12.23 12.23 -21.61
CA PHE A 184 -13.66 12.50 -21.43
C PHE A 184 -14.38 11.34 -20.73
N GLY A 185 -14.08 10.09 -21.09
CA GLY A 185 -14.60 8.90 -20.41
C GLY A 185 -14.18 8.86 -18.93
N PHE A 186 -12.92 9.16 -18.63
CA PHE A 186 -12.43 9.29 -17.26
C PHE A 186 -13.19 10.36 -16.47
N PHE A 187 -13.44 11.53 -17.07
CA PHE A 187 -14.26 12.58 -16.46
C PHE A 187 -15.69 12.11 -16.18
N ILE A 188 -16.33 11.40 -17.12
CA ILE A 188 -17.67 10.84 -16.91
C ILE A 188 -17.69 9.88 -15.72
N ILE A 189 -16.70 8.98 -15.59
CA ILE A 189 -16.62 8.04 -14.47
C ILE A 189 -16.56 8.79 -13.13
N ILE A 190 -15.74 9.84 -13.04
CA ILE A 190 -15.66 10.68 -11.83
C ILE A 190 -17.02 11.34 -11.53
N VAL A 191 -17.70 11.87 -12.55
CA VAL A 191 -19.02 12.50 -12.40
C VAL A 191 -20.06 11.48 -11.92
N CYS A 192 -20.07 10.26 -12.48
CA CYS A 192 -20.96 9.18 -12.04
C CYS A 192 -20.73 8.82 -10.56
N ILE A 193 -19.47 8.66 -10.15
CA ILE A 193 -19.12 8.38 -8.75
C ILE A 193 -19.52 9.55 -7.84
N TYR A 194 -19.31 10.80 -8.29
CA TYR A 194 -19.71 12.00 -7.55
C TYR A 194 -21.23 12.08 -7.35
N ILE A 195 -22.02 11.78 -8.39
CA ILE A 195 -23.48 11.76 -8.32
C ILE A 195 -23.95 10.66 -7.37
N SER A 196 -23.34 9.47 -7.43
CA SER A 196 -23.64 8.34 -6.55
C SER A 196 -23.21 8.58 -5.08
N SER A 197 -22.39 9.59 -4.80
CA SER A 197 -21.89 9.86 -3.46
C SER A 197 -22.98 10.40 -2.51
N LYS A 198 -23.07 9.78 -1.33
CA LYS A 198 -24.04 10.14 -0.28
C LYS A 198 -23.71 11.47 0.42
N HIS A 199 -22.42 11.80 0.58
CA HIS A 199 -21.97 12.98 1.33
C HIS A 199 -21.08 13.88 0.47
N ARG A 200 -21.69 14.58 -0.50
CA ARG A 200 -20.99 15.39 -1.52
C ARG A 200 -20.20 16.58 -0.95
N SER A 201 -20.62 17.13 0.19
CA SER A 201 -19.95 18.27 0.84
C SER A 201 -18.72 17.89 1.65
N ALA A 202 -18.57 16.61 2.02
CA ALA A 202 -17.46 16.09 2.82
C ALA A 202 -16.30 15.54 1.96
N ILE A 203 -16.38 15.67 0.64
CA ILE A 203 -15.39 15.11 -0.30
C ILE A 203 -14.06 15.86 -0.17
N GLN A 204 -13.01 15.10 0.15
CA GLN A 204 -11.64 15.62 0.23
C GLN A 204 -10.96 15.58 -1.14
N TRP A 205 -11.17 16.64 -1.93
CA TRP A 205 -10.62 16.76 -3.29
C TRP A 205 -9.09 16.69 -3.38
N ASN A 206 -8.37 17.05 -2.30
CA ASN A 206 -6.92 16.95 -2.26
C ASN A 206 -6.45 15.49 -2.34
N THR A 207 -7.05 14.60 -1.55
CA THR A 207 -6.72 13.17 -1.55
C THR A 207 -7.04 12.53 -2.89
N ILE A 208 -8.22 12.82 -3.46
CA ILE A 208 -8.63 12.28 -4.77
C ILE A 208 -7.67 12.75 -5.88
N SER A 209 -7.37 14.05 -5.95
CA SER A 209 -6.48 14.60 -6.98
C SER A 209 -5.06 14.03 -6.85
N THR A 210 -4.57 13.85 -5.63
CA THR A 210 -3.25 13.26 -5.37
C THR A 210 -3.21 11.78 -5.76
N ALA A 211 -4.27 11.01 -5.48
CA ALA A 211 -4.37 9.62 -5.88
C ALA A 211 -4.37 9.47 -7.41
N ILE A 212 -5.18 10.27 -8.11
CA ILE A 212 -5.24 10.30 -9.58
C ILE A 212 -3.87 10.66 -10.16
N PHE A 213 -3.21 11.67 -9.59
CA PHE A 213 -1.89 12.11 -10.03
C PHE A 213 -0.83 11.01 -9.85
N MET A 214 -0.83 10.31 -8.71
CA MET A 214 0.11 9.22 -8.45
C MET A 214 -0.14 8.04 -9.39
N GLN A 215 -1.40 7.67 -9.63
CA GLN A 215 -1.75 6.64 -10.62
C GLN A 215 -1.29 7.04 -12.03
N PHE A 216 -1.46 8.31 -12.40
CA PHE A 216 -1.04 8.82 -13.71
C PHE A 216 0.49 8.85 -13.87
N ILE A 217 1.24 9.30 -12.86
CA ILE A 217 2.70 9.25 -12.86
C ILE A 217 3.19 7.81 -12.97
N LEU A 218 2.60 6.89 -12.22
CA LEU A 218 2.96 5.49 -12.28
C LEU A 218 2.71 4.93 -13.68
N ALA A 219 1.56 5.23 -14.29
CA ALA A 219 1.26 4.83 -15.66
C ALA A 219 2.25 5.39 -16.67
N LEU A 220 2.63 6.67 -16.57
CA LEU A 220 3.66 7.26 -17.43
C LEU A 220 5.02 6.60 -17.22
N PHE A 221 5.41 6.33 -15.98
CA PHE A 221 6.65 5.63 -15.69
C PHE A 221 6.67 4.25 -16.36
N VAL A 222 5.62 3.45 -16.19
CA VAL A 222 5.56 2.08 -16.73
C VAL A 222 5.44 2.04 -18.26
N PHE A 223 4.57 2.87 -18.85
CA PHE A 223 4.26 2.77 -20.28
C PHE A 223 5.13 3.64 -21.19
N GLN A 224 5.77 4.70 -20.70
CA GLN A 224 6.61 5.58 -21.53
C GLN A 224 8.10 5.39 -21.31
N THR A 225 8.54 4.93 -20.15
CA THR A 225 9.98 4.77 -19.90
C THR A 225 10.41 3.33 -20.15
N SER A 226 11.54 3.14 -20.83
CA SER A 226 12.12 1.81 -21.03
C SER A 226 12.42 1.13 -19.70
N VAL A 227 13.02 1.88 -18.77
CA VAL A 227 13.32 1.40 -17.41
C VAL A 227 12.06 0.92 -16.68
N GLY A 228 10.97 1.67 -16.75
CA GLY A 228 9.71 1.28 -16.13
C GLY A 228 9.11 0.02 -16.75
N ASN A 229 9.12 -0.07 -18.08
CA ASN A 229 8.68 -1.27 -18.80
C ASN A 229 9.53 -2.50 -18.42
N ASP A 230 10.85 -2.37 -18.46
CA ASP A 230 11.80 -3.45 -18.14
C ASP A 230 11.60 -3.96 -16.70
N ILE A 231 11.43 -3.05 -15.73
CA ILE A 231 11.18 -3.41 -14.32
C ILE A 231 9.86 -4.20 -14.18
N PHE A 232 8.78 -3.75 -14.82
CA PHE A 232 7.48 -4.42 -14.70
C PHE A 232 7.43 -5.73 -15.47
N GLN A 233 8.05 -5.80 -16.65
CA GLN A 233 8.24 -7.04 -17.41
C GLN A 233 8.97 -8.06 -16.56
N TRP A 234 10.07 -7.64 -15.94
CA TRP A 234 10.84 -8.48 -15.05
C TRP A 234 10.04 -8.95 -13.82
N MET A 235 9.24 -8.07 -13.22
CA MET A 235 8.34 -8.47 -12.11
C MET A 235 7.29 -9.49 -12.57
N ALA A 236 6.74 -9.33 -13.78
CA ALA A 236 5.78 -10.27 -14.35
C ALA A 236 6.42 -11.64 -14.58
N THR A 237 7.58 -11.69 -15.24
CA THR A 237 8.33 -12.94 -15.48
C THR A 237 8.77 -13.60 -14.16
N PHE A 238 9.14 -12.80 -13.16
CA PHE A 238 9.46 -13.32 -11.82
C PHE A 238 8.22 -13.96 -11.17
N ALA A 239 7.06 -13.30 -11.21
CA ALA A 239 5.82 -13.83 -10.66
C ALA A 239 5.39 -15.11 -11.38
N GLU A 240 5.50 -15.13 -12.70
CA GLU A 240 5.22 -16.30 -13.55
C GLU A 240 6.13 -17.48 -13.19
N GLY A 241 7.45 -17.27 -13.17
CA GLY A 241 8.40 -18.33 -12.80
C GLY A 241 8.21 -18.83 -11.36
N PHE A 242 7.93 -17.92 -10.43
CA PHE A 242 7.66 -18.26 -9.04
C PHE A 242 6.39 -19.12 -8.89
N LEU A 243 5.30 -18.74 -9.55
CA LEU A 243 4.03 -19.47 -9.50
C LEU A 243 4.11 -20.78 -10.31
N GLY A 244 4.95 -20.83 -11.34
CA GLY A 244 5.26 -22.03 -12.11
C GLY A 244 5.89 -23.15 -11.27
N TYR A 245 6.56 -22.84 -10.15
CA TYR A 245 7.06 -23.88 -9.22
C TYR A 245 5.95 -24.73 -8.59
N SER A 246 4.70 -24.24 -8.59
CA SER A 246 3.54 -25.03 -8.18
C SER A 246 3.31 -26.27 -9.05
N TRP A 247 3.87 -26.30 -10.27
CA TRP A 247 3.80 -27.46 -11.16
C TRP A 247 4.43 -28.70 -10.53
N PHE A 248 5.54 -28.58 -9.80
CA PHE A 248 6.16 -29.70 -9.08
C PHE A 248 5.23 -30.29 -8.01
N GLY A 249 4.49 -29.44 -7.29
CA GLY A 249 3.49 -29.88 -6.32
C GLY A 249 2.29 -30.55 -7.01
N THR A 250 1.89 -30.04 -8.16
CA THR A 250 0.78 -30.57 -8.96
C THR A 250 1.12 -31.94 -9.56
N SER A 251 2.30 -32.08 -10.17
CA SER A 251 2.84 -33.34 -10.68
C SER A 251 2.95 -34.39 -9.57
N PHE A 252 3.42 -34.00 -8.38
CA PHE A 252 3.51 -34.90 -7.23
C PHE A 252 2.14 -35.42 -6.78
N VAL A 253 1.11 -34.57 -6.74
CA VAL A 253 -0.23 -34.94 -6.23
C VAL A 253 -1.07 -35.68 -7.28
N PHE A 254 -1.07 -35.19 -8.53
CA PHE A 254 -1.98 -35.65 -9.59
C PHE A 254 -1.29 -36.48 -10.68
N GLY A 255 0.05 -36.54 -10.69
CA GLY A 255 0.84 -37.17 -11.74
C GLY A 255 1.05 -36.27 -12.97
N ASP A 256 2.14 -36.51 -13.70
CA ASP A 256 2.57 -35.68 -14.84
C ASP A 256 1.52 -35.60 -15.97
N ALA A 257 0.77 -36.68 -16.19
CA ALA A 257 -0.25 -36.72 -17.24
C ALA A 257 -1.40 -35.73 -16.97
N VAL A 258 -1.79 -35.59 -15.70
CA VAL A 258 -2.86 -34.67 -15.30
C VAL A 258 -2.33 -33.24 -15.16
N ALA A 259 -1.10 -33.07 -14.66
CA ALA A 259 -0.45 -31.77 -14.59
C ALA A 259 -0.33 -31.09 -15.97
N ASN A 260 -0.10 -31.87 -17.03
CA ASN A 260 0.01 -31.36 -18.40
C ASN A 260 -1.30 -31.44 -19.22
N SER A 261 -2.41 -31.84 -18.59
CA SER A 261 -3.68 -32.07 -19.30
C SER A 261 -4.38 -30.78 -19.77
N GLY A 262 -3.93 -29.61 -19.30
CA GLY A 262 -4.57 -28.31 -19.61
C GLY A 262 -5.95 -28.13 -18.98
N VAL A 263 -6.34 -29.00 -18.03
CA VAL A 263 -7.59 -28.86 -17.29
C VAL A 263 -7.47 -27.63 -16.39
N VAL A 264 -8.34 -26.64 -16.64
CA VAL A 264 -8.39 -25.33 -15.95
C VAL A 264 -8.22 -25.46 -14.43
N ALA A 265 -8.90 -26.42 -13.79
CA ALA A 265 -8.82 -26.62 -12.34
C ALA A 265 -7.41 -27.04 -11.87
N VAL A 266 -6.70 -27.85 -12.67
CA VAL A 266 -5.35 -28.36 -12.36
C VAL A 266 -4.28 -27.32 -12.69
N THR A 267 -4.52 -26.45 -13.67
CA THR A 267 -3.59 -25.37 -14.02
C THR A 267 -3.72 -24.17 -13.07
N ILE A 268 -4.93 -23.81 -12.63
CA ILE A 268 -5.17 -22.56 -11.90
C ILE A 268 -5.13 -22.73 -10.38
N PHE A 269 -5.73 -23.78 -9.82
CA PHE A 269 -5.85 -23.88 -8.35
C PHE A 269 -4.53 -24.17 -7.63
N PRO A 270 -3.63 -25.04 -8.13
CA PRO A 270 -2.38 -25.30 -7.42
C PRO A 270 -1.46 -24.08 -7.27
N PRO A 271 -1.25 -23.22 -8.29
CA PRO A 271 -0.55 -21.94 -8.09
C PRO A 271 -1.20 -21.06 -7.02
N ILE A 272 -2.54 -21.01 -6.97
CA ILE A 272 -3.26 -20.22 -5.96
C ILE A 272 -3.00 -20.76 -4.54
N ILE A 273 -3.11 -22.08 -4.35
CA ILE A 273 -2.85 -22.73 -3.06
C ILE A 273 -1.39 -22.55 -2.64
N PHE A 274 -0.46 -22.69 -3.58
CA PHE A 274 0.97 -22.46 -3.35
C PHE A 274 1.24 -21.02 -2.91
N PHE A 275 0.70 -20.03 -3.62
CA PHE A 275 0.84 -18.62 -3.28
C PHE A 275 0.26 -18.31 -1.89
N ALA A 276 -0.94 -18.80 -1.60
CA ALA A 276 -1.59 -18.61 -0.30
C ALA A 276 -0.74 -19.21 0.85
N ALA A 277 -0.17 -20.40 0.66
CA ALA A 277 0.71 -21.02 1.64
C ALA A 277 1.99 -20.20 1.89
N VAL A 278 2.59 -19.65 0.83
CA VAL A 278 3.78 -18.80 0.95
C VAL A 278 3.46 -17.48 1.63
N VAL A 279 2.35 -16.82 1.26
CA VAL A 279 1.87 -15.61 1.93
C VAL A 279 1.65 -15.87 3.42
N GLN A 280 1.01 -16.98 3.78
CA GLN A 280 0.79 -17.36 5.19
C GLN A 280 2.12 -17.61 5.92
N MET A 281 3.09 -18.25 5.27
CA MET A 281 4.44 -18.43 5.82
C MET A 281 5.14 -17.08 6.06
N LEU A 282 5.09 -16.17 5.08
CA LEU A 282 5.64 -14.82 5.21
C LEU A 282 4.95 -14.04 6.32
N TYR A 283 3.64 -14.24 6.49
CA TYR A 283 2.88 -13.65 7.57
C TYR A 283 3.33 -14.20 8.94
N TYR A 284 3.56 -15.51 9.05
CA TYR A 284 4.08 -16.12 10.29
C TYR A 284 5.50 -15.62 10.63
N VAL A 285 6.36 -15.43 9.63
CA VAL A 285 7.72 -14.92 9.81
C VAL A 285 7.75 -13.41 10.16
N GLY A 286 6.66 -12.68 9.97
CA GLY A 286 6.60 -11.23 10.22
C GLY A 286 7.04 -10.36 9.03
N ALA A 287 7.28 -10.97 7.87
CA ALA A 287 7.78 -10.33 6.66
C ALA A 287 6.80 -9.30 6.09
N ILE A 288 5.55 -9.74 5.89
CA ILE A 288 4.47 -8.92 5.34
C ILE A 288 4.15 -7.76 6.28
N GLN A 289 4.07 -8.02 7.59
CA GLN A 289 3.78 -6.98 8.58
C GLN A 289 4.85 -5.90 8.60
N PHE A 290 6.13 -6.29 8.48
CA PHE A 290 7.23 -5.35 8.38
C PHE A 290 7.13 -4.48 7.12
N LEU A 291 6.91 -5.10 5.95
CA LEU A 291 6.75 -4.40 4.68
C LEU A 291 5.58 -3.41 4.76
N LEU A 292 4.42 -3.88 5.22
CA LEU A 292 3.21 -3.07 5.34
C LEU A 292 3.41 -1.92 6.31
N ARG A 293 4.03 -2.10 7.47
CA ARG A 293 4.28 -1.01 8.43
C ARG A 293 5.15 0.09 7.83
N LYS A 294 6.15 -0.25 7.01
CA LYS A 294 7.07 0.72 6.41
C LYS A 294 6.42 1.48 5.25
N VAL A 295 5.79 0.75 4.33
CA VAL A 295 5.23 1.34 3.11
C VAL A 295 3.90 2.05 3.40
N SER A 296 3.08 1.54 4.33
CA SER A 296 1.82 2.21 4.72
C SER A 296 2.05 3.59 5.33
N VAL A 297 3.14 3.83 6.04
CA VAL A 297 3.47 5.17 6.57
C VAL A 297 3.72 6.15 5.43
N ALA A 298 4.43 5.73 4.38
CA ALA A 298 4.65 6.57 3.20
C ALA A 298 3.32 6.83 2.46
N CYS A 299 2.50 5.80 2.24
CA CYS A 299 1.19 5.94 1.59
C CYS A 299 0.22 6.80 2.41
N ALA A 300 0.17 6.63 3.74
CA ALA A 300 -0.65 7.45 4.63
C ALA A 300 -0.24 8.92 4.58
N ALA A 301 1.07 9.20 4.57
CA ALA A 301 1.60 10.55 4.46
C ALA A 301 1.30 11.20 3.10
N LEU A 302 1.40 10.43 2.01
CA LEU A 302 1.16 10.91 0.64
C LEU A 302 -0.32 11.18 0.38
N LEU A 303 -1.19 10.24 0.74
CA LEU A 303 -2.63 10.30 0.42
C LEU A 303 -3.47 10.96 1.52
N LYS A 304 -2.90 11.19 2.70
CA LYS A 304 -3.62 11.69 3.90
C LYS A 304 -4.81 10.80 4.28
N VAL A 305 -4.59 9.50 4.17
CA VAL A 305 -5.53 8.44 4.56
C VAL A 305 -5.17 7.91 5.94
N THR A 306 -6.07 7.17 6.58
CA THR A 306 -5.76 6.58 7.90
C THR A 306 -4.80 5.40 7.76
N GLY A 307 -4.18 4.99 8.88
CA GLY A 307 -3.24 3.87 8.87
C GLY A 307 -3.87 2.58 8.34
N ALA A 308 -5.12 2.29 8.71
CA ALA A 308 -5.84 1.11 8.25
C ALA A 308 -6.08 1.14 6.73
N GLU A 309 -6.54 2.28 6.19
CA GLU A 309 -6.72 2.48 4.75
C GLU A 309 -5.40 2.32 3.99
N ALA A 310 -4.31 2.88 4.52
CA ALA A 310 -2.99 2.81 3.89
C ALA A 310 -2.40 1.39 3.88
N VAL A 311 -2.58 0.62 4.95
CA VAL A 311 -2.13 -0.78 5.02
C VAL A 311 -2.82 -1.61 3.94
N VAL A 312 -4.13 -1.46 3.77
CA VAL A 312 -4.87 -2.20 2.74
C VAL A 312 -4.47 -1.76 1.34
N VAL A 313 -4.31 -0.47 1.10
CA VAL A 313 -3.86 0.04 -0.23
C VAL A 313 -2.51 -0.55 -0.63
N VAL A 314 -1.60 -0.70 0.31
CA VAL A 314 -0.27 -1.30 0.05
C VAL A 314 -0.35 -2.81 -0.13
N ALA A 315 -1.24 -3.48 0.59
CA ALA A 315 -1.41 -4.93 0.54
C ALA A 315 -2.16 -5.42 -0.70
N SER A 316 -3.14 -4.64 -1.17
CA SER A 316 -4.11 -5.04 -2.21
C SER A 316 -3.53 -5.42 -3.58
N PRO A 317 -2.37 -4.91 -4.03
CA PRO A 317 -1.73 -5.42 -5.24
C PRO A 317 -1.20 -6.86 -5.12
N PHE A 318 -0.96 -7.33 -3.90
CA PHE A 318 -0.42 -8.67 -3.62
C PHE A 318 -1.50 -9.62 -3.11
N LEU A 319 -2.35 -9.11 -2.22
CA LEU A 319 -3.40 -9.86 -1.54
C LEU A 319 -4.76 -9.60 -2.17
N GLY A 320 -5.53 -10.66 -2.37
CA GLY A 320 -6.90 -10.60 -2.85
C GLY A 320 -7.88 -10.01 -1.84
N ALA A 321 -9.11 -9.75 -2.28
CA ALA A 321 -10.16 -9.15 -1.45
C ALA A 321 -10.42 -9.91 -0.13
N SER A 322 -10.40 -11.25 -0.16
CA SER A 322 -10.57 -12.11 1.03
C SER A 322 -9.38 -12.05 1.98
N GLU A 323 -8.17 -11.94 1.45
CA GLU A 323 -6.92 -11.90 2.22
C GLU A 323 -6.72 -10.54 2.89
N ASN A 324 -7.12 -9.46 2.19
CA ASN A 324 -7.13 -8.12 2.76
C ASN A 324 -8.07 -8.01 3.97
N ALA A 325 -9.22 -8.70 3.95
CA ALA A 325 -10.14 -8.70 5.08
C ALA A 325 -9.53 -9.33 6.35
N LEU A 326 -8.74 -10.40 6.19
CA LEU A 326 -8.03 -11.04 7.30
C LEU A 326 -6.94 -10.13 7.88
N LEU A 327 -6.20 -9.43 7.00
CA LEU A 327 -5.13 -8.52 7.40
C LEU A 327 -5.61 -7.40 8.34
N ILE A 328 -6.83 -6.91 8.14
CA ILE A 328 -7.41 -5.83 8.93
C ILE A 328 -8.51 -6.27 9.90
N GLU A 329 -8.79 -7.57 10.01
CA GLU A 329 -9.80 -8.13 10.90
C GLU A 329 -9.79 -7.47 12.30
N PRO A 330 -8.64 -7.32 12.97
CA PRO A 330 -8.63 -6.76 14.31
C PRO A 330 -8.83 -5.23 14.31
N LEU A 331 -8.61 -4.54 13.18
CA LEU A 331 -8.81 -3.10 13.01
C LEU A 331 -10.26 -2.75 12.63
N LEU A 332 -11.03 -3.70 12.08
CA LEU A 332 -12.40 -3.49 11.60
C LEU A 332 -13.33 -2.89 12.66
N LYS A 333 -13.13 -3.23 13.94
CA LYS A 333 -13.95 -2.73 15.06
C LYS A 333 -13.83 -1.22 15.26
N ASP A 334 -12.67 -0.66 14.93
CA ASP A 334 -12.37 0.76 15.12
C ASP A 334 -12.50 1.56 13.81
N CYS A 335 -12.80 0.90 12.69
CA CYS A 335 -12.98 1.54 11.39
C CYS A 335 -14.32 2.26 11.29
N THR A 336 -14.29 3.46 10.73
CA THR A 336 -15.47 4.19 10.29
C THR A 336 -16.08 3.54 9.04
N LYS A 337 -17.34 3.86 8.77
CA LYS A 337 -18.05 3.37 7.57
C LYS A 337 -17.33 3.75 6.26
N SER A 338 -16.66 4.91 6.23
CA SER A 338 -15.89 5.35 5.05
C SER A 338 -14.64 4.51 4.85
N GLU A 339 -13.94 4.17 5.93
CA GLU A 339 -12.73 3.34 5.86
C GLU A 339 -13.10 1.92 5.43
N ILE A 340 -14.14 1.32 5.99
CA ILE A 340 -14.61 -0.01 5.57
C ILE A 340 -15.01 0.00 4.08
N HIS A 341 -15.71 1.04 3.63
CA HIS A 341 -16.06 1.16 2.21
C HIS A 341 -14.84 1.28 1.30
N GLN A 342 -13.83 2.04 1.72
CA GLN A 342 -12.58 2.19 0.98
C GLN A 342 -11.79 0.89 0.92
N ILE A 343 -11.70 0.15 2.02
CA ILE A 343 -11.07 -1.17 2.11
C ILE A 343 -11.73 -2.15 1.14
N LEU A 344 -13.07 -2.24 1.18
CA LEU A 344 -13.82 -3.14 0.30
C LEU A 344 -13.62 -2.75 -1.17
N THR A 345 -13.73 -1.45 -1.49
CA THR A 345 -13.52 -0.93 -2.85
C THR A 345 -12.10 -1.24 -3.33
N CYS A 346 -11.10 -1.12 -2.47
CA CYS A 346 -9.71 -1.45 -2.79
C CYS A 346 -9.57 -2.93 -3.17
N GLY A 347 -10.16 -3.84 -2.40
CA GLY A 347 -10.13 -5.27 -2.70
C GLY A 347 -10.86 -5.64 -4.01
N PHE A 348 -11.93 -4.93 -4.37
CA PHE A 348 -12.62 -5.14 -5.65
C PHE A 348 -11.92 -4.47 -6.85
N ALA A 349 -11.11 -3.45 -6.61
CA ALA A 349 -10.40 -2.72 -7.65
C ALA A 349 -9.09 -3.42 -8.08
N THR A 350 -8.58 -4.36 -7.28
CA THR A 350 -7.34 -5.09 -7.54
C THR A 350 -7.59 -6.59 -7.77
N ILE A 351 -6.60 -7.24 -8.36
CA ILE A 351 -6.54 -8.70 -8.48
C ILE A 351 -5.49 -9.24 -7.50
N SER A 352 -5.68 -10.47 -7.03
CA SER A 352 -4.64 -11.16 -6.23
C SER A 352 -3.49 -11.59 -7.16
N GLY A 353 -2.26 -11.60 -6.64
CA GLY A 353 -1.11 -12.13 -7.38
C GLY A 353 -1.31 -13.59 -7.83
N SER A 354 -2.05 -14.37 -7.04
CA SER A 354 -2.43 -15.74 -7.39
C SER A 354 -3.34 -15.84 -8.63
N THR A 355 -4.30 -14.92 -8.76
CA THR A 355 -5.21 -14.86 -9.91
C THR A 355 -4.56 -14.24 -11.14
N LEU A 356 -3.53 -13.42 -10.97
CA LEU A 356 -2.77 -12.86 -12.10
C LEU A 356 -2.13 -13.97 -12.95
N TYR A 357 -1.52 -14.98 -12.32
CA TYR A 357 -0.95 -16.12 -13.04
C TYR A 357 -1.98 -16.91 -13.84
N ALA A 358 -3.17 -17.10 -13.27
CA ALA A 358 -4.28 -17.73 -13.99
C ALA A 358 -4.65 -16.97 -15.27
N TYR A 359 -4.64 -15.63 -15.24
CA TYR A 359 -4.87 -14.82 -16.43
C TYR A 359 -3.74 -14.91 -17.44
N ILE A 360 -2.48 -14.96 -16.99
CA ILE A 360 -1.32 -15.13 -17.86
C ILE A 360 -1.40 -16.47 -18.61
N GLU A 361 -1.72 -17.56 -17.91
CA GLU A 361 -1.94 -18.90 -18.52
C GLU A 361 -3.10 -18.90 -19.53
N MET A 362 -4.12 -18.05 -19.32
CA MET A 362 -5.21 -17.85 -20.28
C MET A 362 -4.82 -16.97 -21.49
N GLY A 363 -3.57 -16.47 -21.55
CA GLY A 363 -3.05 -15.66 -22.64
C GLY A 363 -3.32 -14.16 -22.51
N VAL A 364 -3.60 -13.67 -21.30
CA VAL A 364 -3.76 -12.23 -21.04
C VAL A 364 -2.40 -11.56 -20.88
N SER A 365 -2.14 -10.51 -21.67
CA SER A 365 -0.90 -9.72 -21.69
C SER A 365 -0.95 -8.50 -20.79
#